data_AF-A0ABD2NS85-F1
#
_entry.id   AF-A0ABD2NS85-F1
#
_cell.length_a   1.000
_cell.length_b   1.000
_cell.length_c   1.000
_cell.angle_alpha   90.00
_cell.angle_beta   90.00
_cell.angle_gamma   90.00
#
_symmetry.space_group_name_H-M   'P 1'
#
loop_
_entity.id
_entity.type
_entity.pdbx_description
1 polymer ?
#
loop_
_entity_poly.entity_id
_entity_poly.type
_entity_poly.pdbx_seq_one_letter_code
_entity_poly.pdbx_strand_id
1 'polypeptide(L)'
;MGVTFDILIAPGLICNVQQFSGMICQLMCEFKKRKHNKIEILAAGGRYDRMIAHYRDMQKRKISSEELSSSGVGISISLDKIVLAIQKEELLN
;
A
#
# COMPACT_ATOMS: atom_id res chain seq x y z
N MET A 1 -6.26 20.51 -1.96
CA MET A 1 -6.26 19.40 -0.98
C MET A 1 -4.84 18.87 -0.94
N GLY A 2 -4.09 19.24 0.10
CA GLY A 2 -2.66 19.53 -0.06
C GLY A 2 -1.77 18.85 0.97
N VAL A 3 -0.98 17.92 0.46
CA VAL A 3 0.41 17.66 0.85
C VAL A 3 1.16 17.56 -0.47
N THR A 4 2.19 18.38 -0.67
CA THR A 4 3.07 18.24 -1.84
C THR A 4 3.97 17.05 -1.60
N PHE A 5 3.88 16.04 -2.46
CA PHE A 5 4.68 14.83 -2.38
C PHE A 5 5.32 14.58 -3.75
N ASP A 6 6.57 14.13 -3.77
CA ASP A 6 7.23 13.71 -5.00
C ASP A 6 6.61 12.39 -5.48
N ILE A 7 5.74 12.47 -6.48
CA ILE A 7 5.06 11.31 -7.06
C ILE A 7 5.87 10.83 -8.27
N LEU A 8 6.46 9.64 -8.15
CA LEU A 8 7.03 8.92 -9.28
C LEU A 8 5.95 8.05 -9.95
N ILE A 9 5.64 8.33 -11.21
CA ILE A 9 4.77 7.47 -12.02
C ILE A 9 5.63 6.35 -12.61
N ALA A 10 5.42 5.12 -12.14
CA ALA A 10 6.18 3.95 -12.57
C ALA A 10 5.25 2.90 -13.21
N PRO A 11 5.10 2.88 -14.56
CA PRO A 11 4.28 1.88 -15.25
C PRO A 11 4.72 0.43 -15.02
N GLY A 12 6.01 0.21 -14.71
CA GLY A 12 6.58 -1.10 -14.39
C GLY A 12 6.40 -1.53 -12.92
N LEU A 13 5.62 -0.80 -12.12
CA LEU A 13 5.40 -1.16 -10.72
C LEU A 13 4.52 -2.41 -10.62
N ILE A 14 5.14 -3.55 -10.33
CA ILE A 14 4.45 -4.84 -10.15
C ILE A 14 4.43 -5.18 -8.66
N CYS A 15 3.25 -5.23 -8.07
CA CYS A 15 3.07 -5.63 -6.67
C CYS A 15 1.79 -6.45 -6.52
N ASN A 16 1.91 -7.64 -5.95
CA ASN A 16 0.80 -8.52 -5.57
C ASN A 16 -0.44 -8.48 -6.49
N VAL A 17 -0.21 -8.73 -7.79
CA VAL A 17 -1.17 -8.50 -8.89
C VAL A 17 -2.50 -9.27 -8.76
N GLN A 18 -2.56 -10.26 -7.87
CA GLN A 18 -3.80 -10.99 -7.61
C GLN A 18 -4.77 -10.21 -6.71
N GLN A 19 -4.27 -9.31 -5.85
CA GLN A 19 -5.04 -8.55 -4.85
C GLN A 19 -5.53 -7.20 -5.37
N PHE A 20 -4.76 -6.55 -6.25
CA PHE A 20 -5.11 -5.23 -6.79
C PHE A 20 -5.83 -5.34 -8.13
N SER A 21 -6.75 -4.39 -8.37
CA SER A 21 -7.57 -4.30 -9.58
C SER A 21 -7.60 -2.88 -10.16
N GLY A 22 -6.61 -2.05 -9.83
CA GLY A 22 -6.51 -0.67 -10.29
C GLY A 22 -5.15 -0.07 -9.93
N MET A 23 -5.12 1.20 -9.54
CA MET A 23 -3.89 1.88 -9.13
C MET A 23 -3.19 1.13 -7.99
N ILE A 24 -1.86 1.06 -8.07
CA ILE A 24 -0.96 0.57 -7.03
C ILE A 24 -0.04 1.71 -6.63
N CYS A 25 0.24 1.86 -5.34
CA CYS A 25 1.19 2.85 -4.84
C CYS A 25 2.11 2.24 -3.78
N GLN A 26 3.32 2.77 -3.71
CA GLN A 26 4.29 2.47 -2.67
C GLN A 26 4.85 3.78 -2.13
N LEU A 27 4.97 3.89 -0.80
CA LEU A 27 5.76 4.94 -0.17
C LEU A 27 7.11 4.34 0.20
N MET A 28 8.17 4.99 -0.27
CA MET A 28 9.53 4.54 -0.11
C MET A 28 10.33 5.53 0.71
N CYS A 29 11.31 5.04 1.46
CA CYS A 29 12.27 5.84 2.19
C CYS A 29 13.69 5.32 1.92
N GLU A 30 14.63 6.24 1.83
CA GLU A 30 16.05 5.90 1.70
C GLU A 30 16.69 5.87 3.09
N PHE A 31 17.13 4.68 3.51
CA PHE A 31 17.92 4.54 4.72
C PHE A 31 19.40 4.67 4.40
N LYS A 32 20.02 5.74 4.89
CA LYS A 32 21.49 5.89 4.87
C LYS A 32 22.11 4.89 5.84
N LYS A 33 22.66 3.78 5.33
CA LYS A 33 23.59 2.93 6.10
C LYS A 33 25.02 3.35 5.75
N ARG A 34 25.95 3.24 6.71
CA ARG A 34 27.37 3.65 6.61
C ARG A 34 28.12 3.21 5.34
N LYS A 35 27.62 2.24 4.57
CA LYS A 35 28.23 1.75 3.32
C LYS A 35 27.28 1.59 2.12
N HIS A 36 25.95 1.66 2.30
CA HIS A 36 24.99 1.50 1.21
C HIS A 36 23.68 2.26 1.49
N ASN A 37 23.18 2.97 0.50
CA ASN A 37 21.83 3.50 0.51
C ASN A 37 20.86 2.37 0.15
N LYS A 38 19.98 2.00 1.08
CA LYS A 38 18.95 1.00 0.84
C LYS A 38 17.60 1.72 0.78
N ILE A 39 16.95 1.65 -0.38
CA ILE A 39 15.55 2.07 -0.53
C ILE A 39 14.68 0.98 0.07
N GLU A 40 13.79 1.36 0.97
CA GLU A 40 12.82 0.45 1.59
C GLU A 40 11.40 0.98 1.41
N ILE A 41 10.46 0.06 1.17
CA ILE A 41 9.04 0.36 1.09
C ILE A 41 8.48 0.44 2.51
N LEU A 42 8.02 1.63 2.92
CA LEU A 42 7.36 1.87 4.22
C LEU A 42 5.88 1.55 4.17
N ALA A 43 5.23 1.72 3.02
CA ALA A 43 3.83 1.41 2.86
C ALA A 43 3.53 0.98 1.42
N ALA A 44 2.58 0.06 1.25
CA ALA A 44 2.15 -0.42 -0.05
C ALA A 44 0.63 -0.60 -0.07
N GLY A 45 0.02 -0.25 -1.19
CA GLY A 45 -1.43 -0.22 -1.29
C GLY A 45 -1.91 -0.11 -2.72
N GLY A 46 -3.22 -0.06 -2.84
CA GLY A 46 -3.87 0.04 -4.13
C GLY A 46 -5.37 -0.17 -4.06
N ARG A 47 -5.99 -0.12 -5.24
CA ARG A 47 -7.42 -0.40 -5.41
C ARG A 47 -7.65 -1.91 -5.54
N TYR A 48 -8.62 -2.46 -4.84
CA TYR A 48 -8.83 -3.92 -4.68
C TYR A 48 -10.31 -4.35 -4.85
N ASP A 49 -11.07 -3.69 -5.71
CA ASP A 49 -12.48 -3.98 -6.01
C ASP A 49 -12.73 -5.46 -6.34
N ARG A 50 -11.85 -6.10 -7.11
CA ARG A 50 -11.99 -7.52 -7.48
C ARG A 50 -12.00 -8.43 -6.24
N MET A 51 -11.21 -8.09 -5.22
CA MET A 51 -11.17 -8.83 -3.96
C MET A 51 -12.48 -8.66 -3.19
N ILE A 52 -13.06 -7.46 -3.16
CA ILE A 52 -14.37 -7.23 -2.52
C ILE A 52 -15.47 -8.03 -3.23
N ALA A 53 -15.50 -7.98 -4.57
CA ALA A 53 -16.45 -8.75 -5.37
C ALA A 53 -16.33 -10.25 -5.09
N HIS A 54 -15.10 -10.79 -5.08
CA HIS A 54 -14.84 -12.19 -4.78
C HIS A 54 -15.37 -12.59 -3.38
N TYR A 55 -15.08 -11.81 -2.33
CA TYR A 55 -15.57 -12.13 -0.99
C TYR A 55 -17.09 -12.01 -0.86
N ARG A 56 -17.72 -11.07 -1.58
CA ARG A 56 -19.19 -10.96 -1.63
C ARG A 56 -19.83 -12.17 -2.31
N ASP A 57 -19.26 -12.63 -3.42
CA ASP A 57 -19.72 -13.84 -4.11
C ASP A 57 -19.64 -15.07 -3.21
N MET A 58 -18.56 -15.20 -2.43
CA MET A 58 -18.45 -16.26 -1.42
C MET A 58 -19.50 -16.13 -0.31
N GLN A 59 -20.04 -14.93 -0.07
CA GLN A 59 -21.08 -14.65 0.93
C GLN A 59 -22.52 -14.70 0.37
N LYS A 60 -22.73 -14.93 -0.95
CA LYS A 60 -24.05 -14.98 -1.63
C LYS A 60 -24.93 -16.20 -1.24
N ARG A 61 -24.97 -16.58 0.04
CA ARG A 61 -26.07 -17.34 0.62
C ARG A 61 -27.22 -16.49 1.17
N LYS A 62 -27.16 -15.14 1.25
CA LYS A 62 -28.20 -14.40 2.00
C LYS A 62 -28.75 -13.04 1.57
N ILE A 63 -28.32 -12.34 0.52
CA ILE A 63 -28.88 -10.98 0.28
C ILE A 63 -29.14 -10.73 -1.21
N SER A 64 -30.43 -10.53 -1.53
CA SER A 64 -30.93 -10.13 -2.84
C SER A 64 -30.45 -8.72 -3.22
N SER A 65 -30.15 -8.57 -4.50
CA SER A 65 -29.70 -7.38 -5.20
C SER A 65 -30.20 -6.03 -4.69
N GLU A 66 -29.25 -5.19 -4.29
CA GLU A 66 -28.96 -3.94 -4.98
C GLU A 66 -27.46 -3.93 -5.31
N GLU A 67 -27.11 -3.97 -6.60
CA GLU A 67 -25.74 -4.05 -7.09
C GLU A 67 -24.98 -2.73 -6.89
N LEU A 68 -24.65 -2.40 -5.65
CA LEU A 68 -23.70 -1.32 -5.36
C LEU A 68 -22.29 -1.84 -5.67
N SER A 69 -21.72 -1.41 -6.79
CA SER A 69 -20.31 -1.61 -7.12
C SER A 69 -19.45 -1.05 -5.98
N SER A 70 -18.92 -1.93 -5.13
CA SER A 70 -18.04 -1.52 -4.04
C SER A 70 -16.64 -1.30 -4.57
N SER A 71 -16.22 -0.05 -4.56
CA SER A 71 -14.82 0.30 -4.75
C SER A 71 -14.10 0.24 -3.42
N GLY A 72 -12.89 -0.32 -3.42
CA GLY A 72 -12.03 -0.37 -2.24
C GLY A 72 -10.63 0.11 -2.58
N VAL A 73 -10.10 1.03 -1.79
CA VAL A 73 -8.72 1.46 -1.85
C VAL A 73 -8.17 1.57 -0.44
N GLY A 74 -6.91 1.21 -0.28
CA GLY A 74 -6.28 1.17 1.03
C GLY A 74 -4.78 1.00 0.90
N ILE A 75 -4.10 1.29 2.00
CA ILE A 75 -2.66 1.20 2.10
C ILE A 75 -2.29 0.55 3.43
N SER A 76 -1.31 -0.35 3.39
CA SER A 76 -0.73 -0.96 4.58
C SER A 76 0.59 -0.29 4.90
N ILE A 77 0.81 0.03 6.18
CA ILE A 77 2.00 0.72 6.67
C ILE A 77 2.83 -0.26 7.52
N SER A 78 4.11 -0.36 7.22
CA SER A 78 5.10 -1.19 7.90
C SER A 78 5.56 -0.52 9.19
N LEU A 79 4.84 -0.77 10.29
CA LEU A 79 5.16 -0.18 11.60
C LEU A 79 6.54 -0.60 12.12
N ASP A 80 6.95 -1.83 11.87
CA ASP A 80 8.28 -2.36 12.17
C ASP A 80 9.39 -1.48 11.57
N LYS A 81 9.25 -1.06 10.30
CA LYS A 81 10.23 -0.19 9.64
C LYS A 81 10.23 1.23 10.19
N ILE A 82 9.05 1.76 10.57
CA ILE A 82 8.93 3.07 11.20
C ILE A 82 9.62 3.05 12.57
N VAL A 83 9.36 2.05 13.40
CA VAL A 83 10.00 1.90 14.73
C VAL A 83 11.51 1.77 14.59
N LEU A 84 11.99 0.97 13.64
CA LEU A 84 13.43 0.84 13.35
C LEU A 84 14.06 2.15 12.83
N ALA A 85 13.29 3.02 12.19
CA ALA A 85 13.75 4.34 11.75
C ALA A 85 13.92 5.28 12.95
N ILE A 86 12.90 5.35 13.81
CA ILE A 86 12.88 6.22 15.01
C ILE A 86 14.04 5.86 15.95
N GLN A 87 14.23 4.57 16.23
CA GLN A 87 15.32 4.12 17.12
C GLN A 87 16.71 4.51 16.60
N LYS A 88 16.92 4.56 15.28
CA LYS A 88 18.22 4.98 14.72
C LYS A 88 18.42 6.49 14.82
N GLU A 89 17.35 7.26 14.71
CA GLU A 89 17.39 8.72 14.88
C GLU A 89 17.74 9.08 16.32
N GLU A 90 17.16 8.41 17.31
CA GLU A 90 17.50 8.59 18.73
C GLU A 90 18.97 8.24 19.05
N LEU A 91 19.55 7.24 18.39
CA LEU A 91 20.97 6.88 18.58
C LEU A 91 21.96 7.85 17.90
N LEU A 92 21.47 8.76 17.05
CA LEU A 92 22.27 9.77 16.35
C LEU A 92 22.17 11.16 16.99
N ASN A 93 21.25 11.35 17.95
CA ASN A 93 21.06 12.56 18.75
C ASN A 93 21.67 12.40 20.15
#